data_AF-A0A1F9WNJ8-F1
#
_entry.id   AF-A0A1F9WNJ8-F1
#
_cell.length_a   1.000
_cell.length_b   1.000
_cell.length_c   1.000
_cell.angle_alpha   90.00
_cell.angle_beta   90.00
_cell.angle_gamma   90.00
#
_symmetry.space_group_name_H-M   'P 1'
#
loop_
_entity.id
_entity.type
_entity.pdbx_description
1 polymer ?
#
loop_
_entity_poly.entity_id
_entity_poly.type
_entity_poly.pdbx_seq_one_letter_code
_entity_poly.pdbx_strand_id
1 'polypeptide(L)'
;MDLPFAQKRWCGAAGVKAVRTFSDYQKADFGKSWGLLIKDLRLLARAVFIVDKDGIVKYAQVTPEVAQEPDYEEVLAALRALV
;
A
#
# COMPACT_ATOMS: atom_id res chain seq x y z
N MET A 1 7.10 0.46 9.82
CA MET A 1 5.71 -0.06 9.67
C MET A 1 4.92 0.29 10.91
N ASP A 2 3.71 0.78 10.76
CA ASP A 2 2.91 1.26 11.89
C ASP A 2 2.18 0.14 12.63
N LEU A 3 2.04 0.30 13.95
CA LEU A 3 1.18 -0.52 14.78
C LEU A 3 -0.31 -0.29 14.41
N PRO A 4 -1.20 -1.29 14.57
CA PRO A 4 -2.61 -1.16 14.21
C PRO A 4 -3.30 0.07 14.81
N PHE A 5 -3.02 0.41 16.07
CA PHE A 5 -3.64 1.57 16.73
C PHE A 5 -3.15 2.90 16.17
N ALA A 6 -1.90 2.98 15.68
CA ALA A 6 -1.35 4.20 15.08
C ALA A 6 -2.05 4.50 13.75
N GLN A 7 -2.24 3.49 12.91
CA GLN A 7 -3.00 3.59 11.66
C GLN A 7 -4.46 3.98 11.93
N LYS A 8 -5.11 3.34 12.91
CA LYS A 8 -6.49 3.69 13.31
C LYS A 8 -6.61 5.14 13.77
N ARG A 9 -5.66 5.61 14.58
CA ARG A 9 -5.60 7.00 15.05
C ARG A 9 -5.45 7.98 13.88
N TRP A 10 -4.58 7.66 12.92
CA TRP A 10 -4.38 8.48 11.73
C TRP A 10 -5.67 8.60 10.89
N CYS A 11 -6.35 7.48 10.60
CA CYS A 11 -7.61 7.51 9.85
C CYS A 11 -8.67 8.39 10.54
N GLY A 12 -8.78 8.30 11.87
CA GLY A 12 -9.70 9.13 12.66
C GLY A 12 -9.36 10.62 12.59
N ALA A 13 -8.09 10.98 12.69
CA ALA A 13 -7.64 12.37 12.61
C ALA A 13 -7.75 12.96 11.18
N ALA A 14 -7.47 12.17 10.16
CA ALA A 14 -7.53 12.58 8.75
C ALA A 14 -8.94 12.54 8.15
N GLY A 15 -9.95 12.08 8.90
CA GLY A 15 -11.33 11.94 8.40
C GLY A 15 -11.51 10.88 7.32
N VAL A 16 -10.58 9.94 7.20
CA VAL A 16 -10.59 8.90 6.15
C VAL A 16 -11.58 7.80 6.53
N LYS A 17 -12.67 7.68 5.77
CA LYS A 17 -13.75 6.69 5.99
C LYS A 17 -13.76 5.55 4.98
N ALA A 18 -13.18 5.75 3.80
CA ALA A 18 -13.23 4.80 2.68
C ALA A 18 -12.04 3.82 2.65
N VAL A 19 -11.07 3.95 3.57
CA VAL A 19 -9.86 3.11 3.60
C VAL A 19 -9.91 2.21 4.82
N ARG A 20 -9.63 0.92 4.60
CA ARG A 20 -9.31 -0.04 5.67
C ARG A 20 -7.81 -0.21 5.75
N THR A 21 -7.25 -0.07 6.94
CA THR A 21 -5.81 -0.21 7.19
C THR A 21 -5.47 -1.60 7.74
N PHE A 22 -4.30 -2.09 7.35
CA PHE A 22 -3.71 -3.34 7.84
C PHE A 22 -2.26 -3.07 8.25
N SER A 23 -1.81 -3.75 9.30
CA SER A 23 -0.46 -3.59 9.85
C SER A 23 0.37 -4.84 9.61
N ASP A 24 1.45 -4.68 8.86
CA ASP A 24 2.47 -5.73 8.65
C ASP A 24 3.60 -5.67 9.71
N TYR A 25 3.46 -4.83 10.74
CA TYR A 25 4.52 -4.55 11.72
C TYR A 25 5.08 -5.81 12.39
N GLN A 26 4.20 -6.76 12.77
CA GLN A 26 4.55 -7.86 13.66
C GLN A 26 5.57 -8.82 13.03
N LYS A 27 5.33 -9.25 11.78
CA LYS A 27 6.15 -10.27 11.10
C LYS A 27 6.82 -9.79 9.82
N ALA A 28 6.38 -8.65 9.26
CA ALA A 28 6.79 -8.16 7.95
C ALA A 28 6.53 -9.19 6.83
N ASP A 29 5.55 -10.09 7.01
CA ASP A 29 5.34 -11.23 6.13
C ASP A 29 4.78 -10.77 4.79
N PHE A 30 3.87 -9.79 4.79
CA PHE A 30 3.36 -9.21 3.55
C PHE A 30 4.48 -8.55 2.76
N GLY A 31 5.30 -7.71 3.40
CA GLY A 31 6.44 -7.05 2.78
C GLY A 31 7.46 -8.02 2.21
N LYS A 32 7.73 -9.15 2.90
CA LYS A 32 8.63 -10.20 2.38
C LYS A 32 8.03 -10.92 1.18
N SER A 33 6.77 -11.33 1.27
CA SER A 33 6.10 -12.10 0.22
C SER A 33 5.87 -11.30 -1.06
N TRP A 34 5.68 -9.98 -0.94
CA TRP A 34 5.43 -9.08 -2.07
C TRP A 34 6.68 -8.34 -2.56
N GLY A 35 7.86 -8.59 -1.97
CA GLY A 35 9.09 -7.90 -2.36
C GLY A 35 9.12 -6.41 -2.00
N LEU A 36 8.31 -5.98 -1.03
CA LEU A 36 8.17 -4.58 -0.60
C LEU A 36 9.00 -4.23 0.63
N LEU A 37 9.51 -5.22 1.37
CA LEU A 37 10.29 -4.95 2.59
C LEU A 37 11.69 -4.42 2.24
N ILE A 38 11.94 -3.16 2.57
CA ILE A 38 13.28 -2.57 2.60
C ILE A 38 13.97 -3.08 3.86
N LYS A 39 14.78 -4.13 3.71
CA LYS A 39 15.34 -4.93 4.81
C LYS A 39 16.08 -4.09 5.84
N ASP A 40 16.98 -3.21 5.38
CA ASP A 40 17.86 -2.43 6.26
C ASP A 40 17.12 -1.35 7.06
N LEU A 41 15.99 -0.87 6.52
CA LEU A 41 15.15 0.15 7.18
C LEU A 41 13.98 -0.45 7.98
N ARG A 42 13.65 -1.73 7.73
CA ARG A 42 12.41 -2.37 8.20
C ARG A 42 11.16 -1.54 7.86
N LEU A 43 11.15 -0.96 6.67
CA LEU A 43 10.05 -0.19 6.10
C LEU A 43 9.50 -0.92 4.87
N LEU A 44 8.25 -0.62 4.52
CA LEU A 44 7.68 -1.03 3.25
C LEU A 44 8.00 0.05 2.21
N ALA A 45 8.41 -0.36 1.01
CA ALA A 45 8.41 0.49 -0.17
C ALA A 45 6.99 1.01 -0.43
N ARG A 46 6.87 2.24 -0.94
CA ARG A 46 5.58 2.77 -1.36
C ARG A 46 5.17 2.07 -2.66
N ALA A 47 3.99 1.47 -2.65
CA ALA A 47 3.50 0.73 -3.78
C ALA A 47 1.97 0.77 -3.83
N VAL A 48 1.43 0.63 -5.04
CA VAL A 48 0.00 0.53 -5.30
C VAL A 48 -0.25 -0.69 -6.18
N PHE A 49 -1.25 -1.49 -5.80
CA PHE A 49 -1.70 -2.64 -6.56
C PHE A 49 -3.21 -2.54 -6.78
N ILE A 50 -3.66 -2.86 -7.98
CA ILE A 50 -5.09 -3.05 -8.27
C ILE A 50 -5.30 -4.55 -8.41
N VAL A 51 -6.17 -5.10 -7.56
CA VAL A 51 -6.49 -6.54 -7.50
C VAL A 51 -7.97 -6.70 -7.79
N ASP A 52 -8.31 -7.57 -8.75
CA ASP A 52 -9.71 -7.85 -9.08
C ASP A 52 -10.38 -8.80 -8.06
N LYS A 53 -11.67 -9.07 -8.26
CA LYS A 53 -12.47 -9.95 -7.39
C LYS A 53 -11.98 -11.40 -7.35
N ASP A 54 -11.25 -11.83 -8.37
CA ASP A 54 -10.72 -13.19 -8.51
C ASP A 54 -9.29 -13.29 -7.95
N GLY A 55 -8.80 -12.21 -7.32
CA GLY A 55 -7.48 -12.12 -6.69
C GLY A 55 -6.34 -11.88 -7.67
N ILE A 56 -6.64 -11.48 -8.91
CA ILE A 56 -5.63 -11.25 -9.95
C ILE A 56 -5.16 -9.80 -9.90
N VAL A 57 -3.84 -9.62 -9.84
CA VAL A 57 -3.21 -8.29 -9.95
C VAL A 57 -3.38 -7.79 -11.39
N LYS A 58 -4.09 -6.66 -11.56
CA LYS A 58 -4.29 -5.98 -12.84
C LYS A 58 -3.33 -4.81 -13.07
N TYR A 59 -2.79 -4.27 -11.98
CA TYR A 59 -1.85 -3.16 -12.01
C TYR A 59 -0.92 -3.26 -10.80
N ALA A 60 0.34 -2.90 -11.01
CA ALA A 60 1.35 -2.82 -9.95
C ALA A 60 2.26 -1.63 -10.22
N GLN A 61 2.42 -0.76 -9.23
CA GLN A 61 3.39 0.32 -9.23
C GLN A 61 4.17 0.28 -7.93
N VAL A 62 5.49 0.23 -8.03
CA VAL A 62 6.42 0.36 -6.90
C VAL A 62 7.24 1.60 -7.16
N THR A 63 7.25 2.55 -6.22
CA THR A 63 8.00 3.80 -6.38
C THR A 63 9.51 3.49 -6.39
N PRO A 64 10.32 4.19 -7.20
CA PRO A 64 11.76 3.94 -7.26
C PRO A 64 12.49 4.38 -5.98
N GLU A 65 11.90 5.31 -5.20
CA GLU A 65 12.48 5.83 -3.96
C GLU A 65 11.41 5.99 -2.87
N VAL A 66 11.75 5.72 -1.61
CA VAL A 66 10.78 5.70 -0.49
C VAL A 66 10.17 7.09 -0.19
N ALA A 67 10.90 8.15 -0.55
CA ALA A 67 10.45 9.53 -0.37
C ALA A 67 9.44 9.98 -1.44
N GLN A 68 9.37 9.29 -2.58
CA GLN A 68 8.48 9.64 -3.68
C GLN A 68 7.08 9.05 -3.47
N GLU A 69 6.06 9.77 -3.90
CA GLU A 69 4.70 9.25 -3.90
C GLU A 69 4.40 8.45 -5.18
N PRO A 70 3.45 7.51 -5.15
CA PRO A 70 2.93 6.88 -6.36
C PRO A 70 2.36 7.91 -7.34
N ASP A 71 2.37 7.60 -8.64
CA ASP A 71 1.64 8.40 -9.62
C ASP A 71 0.14 8.08 -9.52
N TYR A 72 -0.57 8.88 -8.73
CA TYR A 72 -2.00 8.67 -8.49
C TYR A 72 -2.85 8.83 -9.75
N GLU A 73 -2.45 9.69 -10.69
CA GLU A 73 -3.19 9.87 -11.95
C GLU A 73 -3.06 8.62 -12.82
N GLU A 74 -1.85 8.07 -12.93
CA GLU A 74 -1.60 6.79 -13.62
C GLU A 74 -2.40 5.64 -12.98
N VAL A 75 -2.35 5.53 -11.65
CA VAL A 75 -3.10 4.53 -10.88
C VAL A 75 -4.60 4.63 -11.16
N LEU A 76 -5.17 5.84 -11.10
CA LEU A 76 -6.60 6.05 -11.30
C LEU A 76 -7.00 5.81 -12.76
N ALA A 77 -6.15 6.15 -13.73
CA ALA A 77 -6.37 5.83 -15.13
C ALA A 77 -6.39 4.31 -15.36
N ALA A 78 -5.43 3.57 -14.78
CA ALA A 78 -5.40 2.11 -14.83
C ALA A 78 -6.65 1.49 -14.21
N LEU A 79 -7.13 2.02 -13.08
CA LEU A 79 -8.38 1.57 -12.46
C LEU A 79 -9.59 1.79 -13.37
N ARG A 80 -9.71 2.98 -13.97
CA ARG A 80 -10.83 3.32 -14.87
C ARG A 80 -10.89 2.46 -16.12
N ALA A 81 -9.75 1.96 -16.61
CA ALA A 81 -9.71 1.08 -17.77
C ALA A 81 -10.24 -0.35 -17.49
N LEU A 82 -10.43 -0.70 -16.21
CA LEU A 82 -10.87 -2.03 -15.78
C LEU A 82 -12.36 -2.09 -15.38
N VAL A 83 -13.04 -0.94 -15.31
CA VAL A 83 -14.44 -0.80 -14.85
C VAL A 83 -15.37 -0.29 -15.94
#